data_AF-A0A954FBM5-F1
#
_entry.id   AF-A0A954FBM5-F1
#
_cell.length_a   1.000
_cell.length_b   1.000
_cell.length_c   1.000
_cell.angle_alpha   90.00
_cell.angle_beta   90.00
_cell.angle_gamma   90.00
#
_symmetry.space_group_name_H-M   'P 1'
#
loop_
_entity.id
_entity.type
_entity.pdbx_description
1 polymer ?
#
loop_
_entity_poly.entity_id
_entity_poly.type
_entity_poly.pdbx_seq_one_letter_code
_entity_poly.pdbx_strand_id
1 'polypeptide(L)'
;KGQYFFRTIKPVPYRAGRGFRTPHIHVAVSKNGQRILTTQLLINGHELNEEDGVYRQIRNPEQRKSILVDFKPLPDSKLGELAANFDIVLGKTAEENPDGTIKGGIGKSELTNRGRGPRPPRNQ
;
A
#
# COMPACT_ATOMS: atom_id res chain seq x y z
N LYS A 1 -7.72 10.99 18.80
CA LYS A 1 -7.86 9.56 18.43
C LYS A 1 -7.61 9.44 16.92
N GLY A 2 -7.07 8.32 16.43
CA GLY A 2 -6.61 8.15 15.04
C GLY A 2 -7.31 7.02 14.28
N GLN A 3 -8.56 6.69 14.64
CA GLN A 3 -9.33 5.67 13.94
C GLN A 3 -9.84 6.17 12.59
N TYR A 4 -10.02 5.24 11.66
CA TYR A 4 -10.64 5.47 10.36
C TYR A 4 -11.56 4.29 10.03
N PHE A 5 -12.49 4.50 9.10
CA PHE A 5 -13.42 3.46 8.65
C PHE A 5 -13.79 3.66 7.18
N PHE A 6 -13.90 2.55 6.46
CA PHE A 6 -14.40 2.50 5.10
C PHE A 6 -15.36 1.31 4.96
N ARG A 7 -16.41 1.49 4.16
CA ARG A 7 -17.25 0.38 3.66
C ARG A 7 -17.02 0.27 2.16
N THR A 8 -16.53 -0.88 1.72
CA THR A 8 -16.15 -1.13 0.33
C THR A 8 -16.36 -2.60 -0.02
N ILE A 9 -16.14 -2.95 -1.29
CA ILE A 9 -16.13 -4.33 -1.76
C ILE A 9 -14.76 -4.97 -1.50
N LYS A 10 -14.77 -6.28 -1.20
CA LYS A 10 -13.52 -7.06 -1.12
C LYS A 10 -12.86 -7.04 -2.52
N PRO A 11 -11.57 -6.68 -2.62
CA PRO A 11 -10.89 -6.60 -3.91
C PRO A 11 -10.75 -8.00 -4.53
N VAL A 12 -10.61 -8.02 -5.86
CA VAL A 12 -10.32 -9.23 -6.64
C VAL A 12 -9.00 -9.03 -7.41
N PRO A 13 -8.35 -10.12 -7.89
CA PRO A 13 -7.15 -9.99 -8.69
C PRO A 13 -7.42 -9.23 -9.98
N TYR A 14 -6.40 -8.53 -10.49
CA TYR A 14 -6.48 -7.90 -11.80
C TYR A 14 -5.16 -8.05 -12.57
N ARG A 15 -5.24 -7.95 -13.90
CA ARG A 15 -4.06 -8.01 -14.77
C ARG A 15 -3.22 -6.75 -14.63
N ALA A 16 -1.91 -6.90 -14.41
CA ALA A 16 -0.94 -5.81 -14.48
C ALA A 16 0.27 -6.23 -15.29
N GLY A 17 0.55 -5.51 -16.37
CA GLY A 17 1.60 -5.86 -17.31
C GLY A 17 1.42 -7.28 -17.85
N ARG A 18 2.43 -8.13 -17.65
CA ARG A 18 2.41 -9.55 -18.10
C ARG A 18 1.85 -10.53 -17.07
N GLY A 19 1.49 -10.07 -15.87
CA GLY A 19 1.04 -10.93 -14.76
C GLY A 19 -0.24 -10.42 -14.10
N PHE A 20 -0.49 -10.91 -12.88
CA PHE A 20 -1.59 -10.46 -12.03
C PHE A 20 -1.05 -9.76 -10.79
N ARG A 21 -1.82 -8.79 -10.29
CA ARG A 21 -1.65 -8.29 -8.92
C ARG A 21 -2.55 -9.08 -8.00
N THR A 22 -2.03 -9.41 -6.83
CA THR A 22 -2.85 -9.97 -5.75
C THR A 22 -3.95 -8.97 -5.35
N PRO A 23 -5.12 -9.38 -4.85
CA PRO A 23 -6.15 -8.44 -4.43
C PRO A 23 -5.62 -7.48 -3.36
N HIS A 24 -5.70 -6.18 -3.64
CA HIS A 24 -5.21 -5.16 -2.73
C HIS A 24 -6.08 -3.90 -2.73
N ILE A 25 -5.93 -3.11 -1.67
CA ILE A 25 -6.50 -1.76 -1.57
C ILE A 25 -5.34 -0.80 -1.29
N HIS A 26 -5.15 0.20 -2.16
CA HIS A 26 -4.22 1.30 -1.92
C HIS A 26 -4.78 2.23 -0.84
N VAL A 27 -3.90 2.67 0.07
CA VAL A 27 -4.23 3.58 1.15
C VAL A 27 -3.20 4.70 1.17
N ALA A 28 -3.68 5.94 1.20
CA ALA A 28 -2.84 7.11 1.43
C ALA A 28 -3.21 7.75 2.77
N VAL A 29 -2.19 8.08 3.57
CA VAL A 29 -2.34 8.84 4.82
C VAL A 29 -1.80 10.24 4.58
N SER A 30 -2.63 11.24 4.87
CA SER A 30 -2.25 12.64 4.77
C SER A 30 -2.36 13.34 6.12
N LYS A 31 -1.44 14.26 6.39
CA LYS A 31 -1.45 15.13 7.57
C LYS A 31 -1.26 16.57 7.11
N ASN A 32 -2.14 17.47 7.53
CA ASN A 32 -2.11 18.90 7.15
C ASN A 32 -2.06 19.11 5.63
N GLY A 33 -2.82 18.33 4.86
CA GLY A 33 -2.87 18.43 3.39
C GLY A 33 -1.69 17.79 2.65
N GLN A 34 -0.65 17.34 3.36
CA GLN A 34 0.49 16.65 2.77
C GLN A 34 0.37 15.13 2.92
N ARG A 35 0.62 14.38 1.85
CA ARG A 35 0.71 12.92 1.91
C ARG A 35 1.98 12.51 2.65
N ILE A 36 1.83 11.70 3.69
CA ILE A 36 2.95 11.25 4.54
C ILE A 36 3.20 9.74 4.45
N LEU A 37 2.27 8.99 3.86
CA LEU A 37 2.43 7.56 3.57
C LEU A 37 1.52 7.21 2.39
N THR A 38 2.07 6.42 1.46
CA THR A 38 1.26 5.58 0.57
C THR A 38 1.57 4.14 0.92
N THR A 39 0.57 3.30 1.02
CA THR A 39 0.72 1.87 1.31
C THR A 39 -0.39 1.11 0.60
N GLN A 40 -0.34 -0.21 0.67
CA GLN A 40 -1.37 -1.09 0.18
C GLN A 40 -1.60 -2.18 1.21
N LEU A 41 -2.85 -2.60 1.40
CA LEU A 41 -3.17 -3.83 2.12
C LEU A 41 -3.43 -4.95 1.11
N LEU A 42 -3.06 -6.16 1.47
CA LEU A 42 -3.28 -7.39 0.72
C LEU A 42 -4.17 -8.32 1.55
N ILE A 43 -4.89 -9.22 0.89
CA ILE A 43 -5.63 -10.26 1.59
C ILE A 43 -4.65 -11.29 2.16
N ASN A 44 -4.69 -11.51 3.47
CA ASN A 44 -3.86 -12.52 4.11
C ASN A 44 -4.17 -13.93 3.56
N GLY A 45 -3.12 -14.71 3.27
CA GLY A 45 -3.25 -16.08 2.75
C GLY A 45 -3.74 -16.22 1.31
N HIS A 46 -3.86 -15.13 0.54
CA HIS A 46 -4.22 -15.22 -0.88
C HIS A 46 -3.08 -15.83 -1.72
N GLU A 47 -3.39 -16.77 -2.60
CA GLU A 47 -2.41 -17.52 -3.41
C GLU A 47 -1.49 -16.62 -4.25
N LEU A 48 -2.06 -15.57 -4.87
CA LEU A 48 -1.30 -14.62 -5.68
C LEU A 48 -0.34 -13.73 -4.89
N ASN A 49 -0.37 -13.73 -3.55
CA ASN A 49 0.61 -12.97 -2.77
C ASN A 49 2.03 -13.42 -3.06
N GLU A 50 2.26 -14.73 -3.21
CA GLU A 50 3.59 -15.29 -3.46
C GLU A 50 4.13 -14.95 -4.85
N GLU A 51 3.23 -14.69 -5.79
CA GLU A 51 3.56 -14.31 -7.18
C GLU A 51 3.68 -12.80 -7.36
N ASP A 52 2.99 -12.01 -6.53
CA ASP A 52 2.92 -10.55 -6.65
C ASP A 52 4.32 -9.93 -6.51
N GLY A 53 4.81 -9.36 -7.61
CA GLY A 53 6.15 -8.78 -7.69
C GLY A 53 6.37 -7.64 -6.69
N VAL A 54 5.31 -6.91 -6.32
CA VAL A 54 5.37 -5.81 -5.37
C VAL A 54 5.49 -6.36 -3.94
N TYR A 55 4.72 -7.39 -3.59
CA TYR A 55 4.83 -8.09 -2.30
C TYR A 55 6.21 -8.74 -2.11
N ARG A 56 6.74 -9.40 -3.15
CA ARG A 56 8.04 -10.07 -3.12
C ARG A 56 9.22 -9.12 -2.91
N GLN A 57 9.09 -7.85 -3.32
CA GLN A 57 10.13 -6.83 -3.14
C GLN A 57 10.31 -6.42 -1.68
N ILE A 58 9.30 -6.59 -0.83
CA ILE A 58 9.38 -6.32 0.60
C ILE A 58 10.33 -7.35 1.21
N ARG A 59 11.49 -6.95 1.73
CA ARG A 59 12.46 -7.90 2.30
C ARG A 59 12.30 -8.11 3.79
N ASN A 60 11.80 -7.12 4.51
CA ASN A 60 11.58 -7.20 5.95
C ASN A 60 10.30 -8.02 6.25
N PRO A 61 10.38 -9.13 7.01
CA PRO A 61 9.22 -9.95 7.35
C PRO A 61 8.14 -9.21 8.12
N GLU A 62 8.51 -8.28 9.01
CA GLU A 62 7.55 -7.51 9.80
C GLU A 62 6.81 -6.50 8.92
N GLN A 63 7.49 -5.90 7.95
CA GLN A 63 6.84 -5.05 6.94
C GLN A 63 5.88 -5.87 6.05
N ARG A 64 6.24 -7.10 5.68
CA ARG A 64 5.33 -7.99 4.92
C ARG A 64 4.06 -8.29 5.71
N LYS A 65 4.20 -8.65 6.99
CA LYS A 65 3.06 -8.91 7.88
C LYS A 65 2.19 -7.67 8.06
N SER A 66 2.79 -6.49 8.13
CA SER A 66 2.08 -5.23 8.38
C SER A 66 1.01 -4.89 7.34
N ILE A 67 1.09 -5.45 6.13
CA ILE A 67 0.15 -5.20 5.03
C ILE A 67 -0.77 -6.38 4.72
N LEU A 68 -0.64 -7.50 5.43
CA LEU A 68 -1.52 -8.66 5.26
C LEU A 68 -2.71 -8.52 6.20
N VAL A 69 -3.91 -8.48 5.63
CA VAL A 69 -5.15 -8.22 6.38
C VAL A 69 -6.11 -9.39 6.23
N ASP A 70 -6.62 -9.86 7.37
CA ASP A 70 -7.68 -10.85 7.40
C ASP A 70 -9.03 -10.20 7.07
N PHE A 71 -9.80 -10.83 6.19
CA PHE A 71 -11.20 -10.51 5.96
C PHE A 71 -12.05 -11.58 6.63
N LYS A 72 -12.60 -11.26 7.81
CA LYS A 72 -13.37 -12.19 8.64
C LYS A 72 -14.86 -11.85 8.57
N PRO A 73 -15.79 -12.82 8.66
CA PRO A 73 -17.21 -12.51 8.81
C PRO A 73 -17.44 -11.52 9.95
N LEU A 74 -18.21 -10.46 9.67
CA LEU A 74 -18.65 -9.52 10.69
C LEU A 74 -19.80 -10.19 11.48
N PRO A 75 -19.66 -10.37 12.80
CA PRO A 75 -20.73 -10.91 13.63
C PRO A 75 -22.02 -10.12 13.46
N ASP A 76 -23.16 -10.82 13.45
CA ASP A 76 -24.50 -10.25 13.33
C ASP A 76 -24.78 -9.47 12.02
N SER A 77 -23.92 -9.59 11.00
CA SER A 77 -24.20 -8.99 9.70
C SER A 77 -25.33 -9.71 8.97
N LYS A 78 -26.40 -8.98 8.67
CA LYS A 78 -27.55 -9.48 7.88
C LYS A 78 -27.21 -9.77 6.43
N LEU A 79 -26.12 -9.20 5.91
CA LEU A 79 -25.72 -9.28 4.50
C LEU A 79 -24.47 -10.15 4.29
N GLY A 80 -23.97 -10.81 5.33
CA GLY A 80 -22.73 -11.59 5.26
C GLY A 80 -21.48 -10.73 5.03
N GLU A 81 -21.47 -9.52 5.61
CA GLU A 81 -20.34 -8.60 5.47
C GLU A 81 -19.06 -9.15 6.09
N LEU A 82 -17.94 -8.67 5.58
CA LEU A 82 -16.61 -8.98 6.10
C LEU A 82 -16.04 -7.77 6.82
N ALA A 83 -15.43 -8.00 7.98
CA ALA A 83 -14.61 -7.04 8.70
C ALA A 83 -13.14 -7.25 8.33
N ALA A 84 -12.46 -6.15 8.05
CA ALA A 84 -11.02 -6.09 7.83
C ALA A 84 -10.44 -5.00 8.73
N ASN A 85 -9.45 -5.36 9.55
CA ASN A 85 -8.75 -4.42 10.41
C ASN A 85 -7.33 -4.22 9.87
N PHE A 86 -6.99 -2.98 9.55
CA PHE A 86 -5.69 -2.62 9.00
C PHE A 86 -5.05 -1.51 9.84
N ASP A 87 -4.17 -1.90 10.75
CA ASP A 87 -3.43 -0.95 11.58
C ASP A 87 -2.24 -0.36 10.82
N ILE A 88 -2.30 0.95 10.58
CA ILE A 88 -1.23 1.69 9.90
C ILE A 88 -0.34 2.34 10.96
N VAL A 89 0.90 1.90 11.03
CA VAL A 89 1.91 2.42 11.96
C VAL A 89 3.00 3.13 11.16
N LEU A 90 3.03 4.45 11.25
CA LEU A 90 4.01 5.28 10.55
C LEU A 90 5.45 4.83 10.91
N GLY A 91 6.29 4.65 9.89
CA GLY A 91 7.66 4.17 10.03
C GLY A 91 7.82 2.66 10.22
N LYS A 92 6.72 1.89 10.36
CA LYS A 92 6.73 0.42 10.44
C LYS A 92 5.97 -0.25 9.30
N THR A 93 4.79 0.26 8.94
CA THR A 93 4.00 -0.28 7.82
C THR A 93 4.75 -0.08 6.51
N ALA A 94 4.71 -1.07 5.61
CA ALA A 94 5.40 -1.01 4.32
C ALA A 94 4.91 0.17 3.46
N GLU A 95 5.83 0.88 2.81
CA GLU A 95 5.52 2.06 2.00
C GLU A 95 5.59 1.77 0.50
N GLU A 96 4.55 2.18 -0.20
CA GLU A 96 4.45 2.15 -1.65
C GLU A 96 4.98 3.46 -2.24
N ASN A 97 5.87 3.35 -3.23
CA ASN A 97 6.42 4.48 -3.95
C ASN A 97 5.42 5.03 -4.99
N PRO A 98 5.63 6.27 -5.47
CA PRO A 98 4.81 6.85 -6.53
C PRO A 98 4.79 6.07 -7.86
N ASP A 99 5.76 5.19 -8.09
CA ASP A 99 5.85 4.30 -9.26
C ASP A 99 5.17 2.94 -9.06
N GLY A 100 4.52 2.71 -7.91
CA GLY A 100 3.84 1.46 -7.56
C GLY A 100 4.77 0.34 -7.06
N THR A 101 6.05 0.64 -6.78
CA THR A 101 7.00 -0.32 -6.18
C THR A 101 7.07 -0.16 -4.66
N ILE A 102 7.40 -1.21 -3.90
CA ILE A 102 7.62 -1.09 -2.45
C ILE A 102 9.11 -0.96 -2.17
N LYS A 103 9.53 0.10 -1.48
CA LYS A 103 10.88 0.18 -0.90
C LYS A 103 10.80 -0.13 0.59
N GLY A 104 11.57 -1.13 1.03
CA GLY A 104 11.72 -1.50 2.44
C GLY A 104 12.57 -0.51 3.25
N GLY A 105 12.30 0.78 3.14
CA GLY A 105 12.99 1.85 3.87
C GLY A 105 12.01 2.89 4.37
N ILE A 106 12.37 3.58 5.46
CA ILE A 106 11.63 4.73 5.98
C ILE A 106 11.50 5.77 4.86
N GLY A 107 10.28 6.10 4.45
CA GLY A 107 9.99 7.12 3.45
C GLY A 107 10.73 8.41 3.73
N LYS A 108 11.42 8.91 2.71
CA LYS A 108 11.98 10.25 2.77
C LYS A 108 10.82 11.23 2.63
N SER A 109 10.57 11.99 3.69
CA SER A 109 9.72 13.19 3.69
C SER A 109 10.03 14.05 2.46
N GLU A 110 8.99 14.55 1.79
CA GLU A 110 9.07 15.53 0.69
C GLU A 110 9.57 16.90 1.20
N LEU A 111 10.82 16.95 1.66
CA LEU A 111 11.56 18.19 1.94
C LEU A 111 12.86 18.28 1.14
N THR A 112 13.16 17.30 0.28
CA THR A 112 14.34 17.33 -0.59
C THR A 112 13.94 17.32 -2.06
N ASN A 113 13.22 18.35 -2.51
CA ASN A 113 13.28 18.74 -3.93
C ASN A 113 13.26 20.26 -4.10
N ARG A 114 14.07 20.96 -3.31
CA ARG A 114 14.62 22.24 -3.75
C ARG A 114 15.94 21.94 -4.47
N GLY A 115 15.93 22.06 -5.79
CA GLY A 115 17.15 22.26 -6.56
C GLY A 115 17.40 21.27 -7.70
N ARG A 116 16.90 21.62 -8.89
CA ARG A 116 17.70 21.58 -10.12
C ARG A 116 17.03 22.49 -11.15
N GLY A 117 17.64 23.66 -11.37
CA GLY A 117 17.24 24.59 -12.43
C GLY A 117 17.41 23.98 -13.83
N PRO A 118 16.86 24.62 -14.87
CA PRO A 118 16.84 24.07 -16.22
C PRO A 118 18.25 23.94 -16.78
N ARG A 119 18.55 22.81 -17.43
CA ARG A 119 19.76 22.63 -18.24
C ARG A 119 19.57 23.31 -19.60
N PRO A 120 20.57 24.01 -20.14
CA PRO A 120 20.43 24.66 -21.44
C PRO A 120 20.45 23.61 -22.58
N PRO A 121 19.81 23.91 -23.73
CA PRO A 121 19.75 22.99 -24.85
C PRO A 121 21.11 22.86 -25.55
N ARG A 122 21.35 21.67 -26.09
CA ARG A 122 22.56 21.29 -26.83
C ARG A 122 22.31 21.57 -28.32
N ASN A 123 23.05 22.52 -28.90
CA ASN A 123 23.04 22.75 -30.35
C ASN A 123 23.77 21.61 -31.08
N GLN A 124 23.31 21.37 -32.32
CA GLN A 124 23.84 20.42 -33.30
C GLN A 124 25.30 20.69 -33.64
#